data_AF-A0A958BQ86-F1
#
_entry.id   AF-A0A958BQ86-F1
#
_cell.length_a   1.000
_cell.length_b   1.000
_cell.length_c   1.000
_cell.angle_alpha   90.00
_cell.angle_beta   90.00
_cell.angle_gamma   90.00
#
_symmetry.space_group_name_H-M   'P 1'
#
loop_
_entity.id
_entity.type
_entity.pdbx_description
1 polymer ?
#
loop_
_entity_poly.entity_id
_entity_poly.type
_entity_poly.pdbx_seq_one_letter_code
_entity_poly.pdbx_strand_id
1 'polypeptide(L)'
;MFPTRTALATLAMLLILCLPHCEKKEEKTMEQRRAEHMARIEKLRERHPAKIFDPGESHGKVVKAGDDSDEELIGTDGNDEVIGGSGTDVIRAGEGADRVRGGDGNDRLFGEGGNDELFGSDGDDYMDGGPGDDVLWGQDGNDTLRGGPGADTISGIMGADTFVWLPGDLEGGVDVFDGFDASDVIDVSALLAEAGYQGDGSAESLKNYLRANGNALEIDPSGTGEGFVELVRFVTPVNFEELLAKGQLKLRP
;
A
#
# COMPACT_ATOMS: atom_id res chain seq x y z
N MET A 1 -23.80 -77.58 10.04
CA MET A 1 -24.17 -77.72 11.47
C MET A 1 -23.38 -76.69 12.27
N PHE A 2 -24.04 -75.71 12.86
CA PHE A 2 -23.59 -75.08 14.13
C PHE A 2 -23.81 -76.09 15.28
N PRO A 3 -23.26 -75.96 16.51
CA PRO A 3 -22.87 -74.73 17.26
C PRO A 3 -21.52 -74.92 18.04
N THR A 4 -20.96 -74.04 18.90
CA THR A 4 -21.46 -73.23 20.01
C THR A 4 -20.48 -72.10 20.38
N ARG A 5 -21.04 -71.04 20.99
CA ARG A 5 -20.38 -69.84 21.52
C ARG A 5 -19.78 -70.10 22.91
N THR A 6 -18.66 -69.45 23.21
CA THR A 6 -18.28 -69.02 24.57
C THR A 6 -17.80 -67.57 24.51
N ALA A 7 -18.45 -66.72 25.31
CA ALA A 7 -18.06 -65.34 25.56
C ALA A 7 -17.39 -65.29 26.94
N LEU A 8 -16.26 -64.60 27.07
CA LEU A 8 -15.80 -64.04 28.35
C LEU A 8 -15.03 -62.75 28.09
N ALA A 9 -15.33 -61.75 28.90
CA ALA A 9 -14.96 -60.35 28.74
C ALA A 9 -13.63 -59.98 29.43
N THR A 10 -13.20 -58.75 29.13
CA THR A 10 -12.37 -57.82 29.93
C THR A 10 -10.87 -58.10 30.09
N LEU A 11 -10.05 -57.33 29.36
CA LEU A 11 -8.81 -56.76 29.89
C LEU A 11 -8.60 -55.34 29.31
N ALA A 12 -8.35 -54.40 30.20
CA ALA A 12 -8.12 -52.99 29.92
C ALA A 12 -6.91 -52.78 29.02
N MET A 13 -7.07 -51.97 27.96
CA MET A 13 -5.95 -51.39 27.23
C MET A 13 -6.14 -49.87 27.22
N LEU A 14 -5.67 -49.26 28.29
CA LEU A 14 -5.32 -47.85 28.37
C LEU A 14 -4.09 -47.65 27.45
N LEU A 15 -4.32 -47.43 26.15
CA LEU A 15 -3.27 -47.00 25.23
C LEU A 15 -3.55 -45.57 24.78
N ILE A 16 -2.69 -44.69 25.25
CA ILE A 16 -2.47 -43.30 24.90
C ILE A 16 -2.52 -43.15 23.36
N LEU A 17 -3.57 -42.51 22.85
CA LEU A 17 -3.50 -41.81 21.57
C LEU A 17 -3.41 -40.32 21.88
N CYS A 18 -2.17 -39.86 22.06
CA CYS A 18 -1.83 -38.46 21.84
C CYS A 18 -2.32 -38.07 20.44
N LEU A 19 -3.17 -37.04 20.38
CA LEU A 19 -3.35 -36.23 19.20
C LEU A 19 -1.97 -35.71 18.73
N PRO A 20 -1.80 -35.56 17.43
CA PRO A 20 -1.44 -34.26 16.89
C PRO A 20 -2.59 -33.87 15.95
N HIS A 21 -3.46 -32.91 16.29
CA HIS A 21 -3.16 -31.47 16.16
C HIS A 21 -2.10 -31.22 15.08
N CYS A 22 -2.42 -31.63 13.86
CA CYS A 22 -1.89 -31.00 12.67
C CYS A 22 -2.91 -29.91 12.29
N GLU A 23 -2.83 -28.76 12.98
CA GLU A 23 -3.43 -27.53 12.46
C GLU A 23 -2.72 -27.22 11.16
N LYS A 24 -3.34 -27.61 10.04
CA LYS A 24 -3.08 -26.94 8.78
C LYS A 24 -3.46 -25.48 9.05
N LYS A 25 -2.48 -24.58 9.12
CA LYS A 25 -2.73 -23.17 8.88
C LYS A 25 -3.35 -23.12 7.48
N GLU A 26 -4.66 -22.94 7.40
CA GLU A 26 -5.34 -22.68 6.15
C GLU A 26 -4.75 -21.37 5.61
N GLU A 27 -3.95 -21.51 4.57
CA GLU A 27 -3.46 -20.39 3.78
C GLU A 27 -4.71 -19.73 3.18
N LYS A 28 -5.10 -18.57 3.71
CA LYS A 28 -6.30 -17.85 3.26
C LYS A 28 -6.23 -17.66 1.75
N THR A 29 -7.34 -17.87 1.06
CA THR A 29 -7.38 -17.65 -0.39
C THR A 29 -7.12 -16.17 -0.67
N MET A 30 -6.59 -15.85 -1.85
CA MET A 30 -6.31 -14.47 -2.26
C MET A 30 -7.55 -13.57 -2.15
N GLU A 31 -8.70 -14.10 -2.55
CA GLU A 31 -10.01 -13.43 -2.44
C GLU A 31 -10.40 -13.13 -0.98
N GLN A 32 -10.07 -14.03 -0.05
CA GLN A 32 -10.31 -13.81 1.38
C GLN A 32 -9.36 -12.75 1.96
N ARG A 33 -8.10 -12.70 1.49
CA ARG A 33 -7.15 -11.64 1.87
C ARG A 33 -7.63 -10.28 1.35
N ARG A 34 -8.08 -10.21 0.10
CA ARG A 34 -8.68 -8.99 -0.50
C ARG A 34 -9.89 -8.52 0.30
N ALA A 35 -10.82 -9.42 0.63
CA ALA A 35 -12.02 -9.06 1.39
C ALA A 35 -11.71 -8.59 2.82
N GLU A 36 -10.76 -9.24 3.51
CA GLU A 36 -10.34 -8.81 4.85
C GLU A 36 -9.61 -7.46 4.84
N HIS A 37 -8.80 -7.21 3.81
CA HIS A 37 -8.10 -5.94 3.62
C HIS A 37 -9.09 -4.82 3.28
N MET A 38 -10.04 -5.06 2.37
CA MET A 38 -11.12 -4.11 2.07
C MET A 38 -12.00 -3.78 3.29
N ALA A 39 -12.28 -4.77 4.14
CA ALA A 39 -13.01 -4.55 5.39
C ALA A 39 -12.17 -3.78 6.44
N ARG A 40 -10.84 -3.88 6.38
CA ARG A 40 -9.91 -3.11 7.22
C ARG A 40 -9.81 -1.66 6.74
N ILE A 41 -9.80 -1.46 5.42
CA ILE A 41 -9.88 -0.16 4.74
C ILE A 41 -11.16 0.58 5.16
N GLU A 42 -12.33 -0.09 5.13
CA GLU A 42 -13.60 0.52 5.57
C GLU A 42 -13.55 0.97 7.04
N LYS A 43 -12.87 0.21 7.90
CA LYS A 43 -12.63 0.60 9.30
C LYS A 43 -11.58 1.70 9.49
N LEU A 44 -10.63 1.84 8.57
CA LEU A 44 -9.66 2.93 8.58
C LEU A 44 -10.32 4.24 8.15
N ARG A 45 -11.23 4.20 7.16
CA ARG A 45 -12.10 5.32 6.76
C ARG A 45 -12.94 5.86 7.94
N GLU A 46 -13.40 4.99 8.84
CA GLU A 46 -14.13 5.42 10.05
C GLU A 46 -13.25 6.11 11.11
N ARG A 47 -11.93 5.83 11.13
CA ARG A 47 -10.98 6.36 12.14
C ARG A 47 -10.24 7.59 11.67
N HIS A 48 -9.97 7.67 10.38
CA HIS A 48 -9.32 8.79 9.72
C HIS A 48 -10.29 9.33 8.67
N PRO A 49 -11.19 10.25 9.06
CA PRO A 49 -12.03 10.94 8.10
C PRO A 49 -11.14 11.93 7.34
N ALA A 50 -10.35 11.44 6.37
CA ALA A 50 -10.17 12.21 5.16
C ALA A 50 -11.59 12.60 4.71
N LYS A 51 -11.79 13.84 4.25
CA LYS A 51 -13.07 14.24 3.68
C LYS A 51 -13.25 13.50 2.35
N ILE A 52 -13.57 12.21 2.46
CA ILE A 52 -13.83 11.25 1.42
C ILE A 52 -15.00 11.80 0.62
N PHE A 53 -14.73 12.08 -0.66
CA PHE A 53 -15.68 12.30 -1.75
C PHE A 53 -17.12 12.51 -1.28
N ASP A 54 -17.51 13.77 -1.04
CA ASP A 54 -18.93 14.13 -0.95
C ASP A 54 -19.40 14.51 -2.36
N PRO A 55 -20.15 13.65 -3.07
CA PRO A 55 -20.68 13.97 -4.39
C PRO A 55 -21.72 15.11 -4.35
N GLY A 56 -22.05 15.63 -3.16
CA GLY A 56 -23.15 16.56 -2.92
C GLY A 56 -22.86 18.05 -3.06
N GLU A 57 -21.60 18.53 -3.13
CA GLU A 57 -21.31 19.97 -2.96
C GLU A 57 -20.45 20.65 -4.04
N SER A 58 -19.93 19.97 -5.08
CA SER A 58 -19.22 20.66 -6.17
C SER A 58 -19.45 20.03 -7.54
N HIS A 59 -19.06 20.73 -8.59
CA HIS A 59 -19.38 20.50 -10.00
C HIS A 59 -18.72 19.25 -10.61
N GLY A 60 -18.87 18.09 -9.98
CA GLY A 60 -18.30 16.82 -10.41
C GLY A 60 -18.87 16.29 -11.72
N LYS A 61 -17.99 15.71 -12.53
CA LYS A 61 -18.24 15.02 -13.79
C LYS A 61 -17.84 13.56 -13.65
N VAL A 62 -18.61 12.72 -14.32
CA VAL A 62 -18.24 11.31 -14.52
C VAL A 62 -17.53 11.21 -15.88
N VAL A 63 -16.25 10.84 -15.87
CA VAL A 63 -15.41 10.61 -17.06
C VAL A 63 -15.16 9.10 -17.18
N LYS A 64 -15.46 8.51 -18.33
CA LYS A 64 -15.29 7.08 -18.55
C LYS A 64 -14.68 6.82 -19.92
N ALA A 65 -13.81 5.83 -19.96
CA ALA A 65 -13.35 5.20 -21.19
C ALA A 65 -14.49 4.70 -22.07
N GLY A 66 -14.17 4.62 -23.37
CA GLY A 66 -15.13 4.29 -24.42
C GLY A 66 -15.12 2.82 -24.81
N ASP A 67 -13.97 2.16 -24.72
CA ASP A 67 -13.76 0.77 -25.11
C ASP A 67 -12.54 0.15 -24.37
N ASP A 68 -11.83 -0.81 -24.99
CA ASP A 68 -10.71 -1.55 -24.39
C ASP A 68 -9.34 -0.99 -24.87
N SER A 69 -9.29 0.29 -25.27
CA SER A 69 -8.09 0.91 -25.85
C SER A 69 -7.37 1.84 -24.89
N ASP A 70 -6.09 2.10 -25.17
CA ASP A 70 -5.29 3.04 -24.41
C ASP A 70 -5.83 4.47 -24.56
N GLU A 71 -6.24 5.09 -23.46
CA GLU A 71 -6.94 6.37 -23.47
C GLU A 71 -6.30 7.44 -22.58
N GLU A 72 -6.51 8.70 -22.94
CA GLU A 72 -6.17 9.85 -22.11
C GLU A 72 -7.47 10.45 -21.56
N LEU A 73 -7.69 10.28 -20.26
CA LEU A 73 -8.87 10.77 -19.56
C LEU A 73 -8.48 11.96 -18.69
N ILE A 74 -9.22 13.05 -18.85
CA ILE A 74 -9.00 14.30 -18.11
C ILE A 74 -10.31 14.69 -17.46
N GLY A 75 -10.28 14.86 -16.14
CA GLY A 75 -11.36 15.45 -15.35
C GLY A 75 -11.38 16.97 -15.49
N THR A 76 -11.75 17.64 -14.42
CA THR A 76 -12.10 19.05 -14.33
C THR A 76 -11.60 19.62 -13.00
N ASP A 77 -11.92 20.88 -12.71
CA ASP A 77 -11.54 21.50 -11.43
C ASP A 77 -12.55 21.16 -10.29
N GLY A 78 -13.36 20.12 -10.44
CA GLY A 78 -14.38 19.72 -9.46
C GLY A 78 -14.33 18.22 -9.18
N ASN A 79 -15.06 17.78 -8.15
CA ASN A 79 -14.99 16.41 -7.63
C ASN A 79 -15.47 15.36 -8.65
N ASP A 80 -14.55 14.73 -9.36
CA ASP A 80 -14.83 13.86 -10.49
C ASP A 80 -14.83 12.37 -10.12
N GLU A 81 -15.55 11.57 -10.92
CA GLU A 81 -15.39 10.12 -10.95
C GLU A 81 -14.81 9.73 -12.31
N VAL A 82 -13.57 9.25 -12.35
CA VAL A 82 -12.86 8.88 -13.57
C VAL A 82 -12.60 7.38 -13.63
N ILE A 83 -12.94 6.73 -14.75
CA ILE A 83 -12.80 5.27 -14.94
C ILE A 83 -12.11 4.99 -16.28
N GLY A 84 -10.91 4.39 -16.23
CA GLY A 84 -10.09 3.98 -17.39
C GLY A 84 -10.57 2.70 -18.08
N GLY A 85 -11.13 1.74 -17.34
CA GLY A 85 -11.71 0.56 -18.00
C GLY A 85 -10.65 -0.46 -18.35
N SER A 86 -10.43 -0.76 -19.64
CA SER A 86 -9.37 -1.69 -20.06
C SER A 86 -8.45 -0.97 -21.03
N GLY A 87 -7.16 -1.24 -20.99
CA GLY A 87 -6.17 -0.53 -21.80
C GLY A 87 -5.02 -0.03 -20.93
N THR A 88 -4.02 0.59 -21.53
CA THR A 88 -3.00 1.35 -20.78
C THR A 88 -3.37 2.81 -20.81
N ASP A 89 -3.99 3.28 -19.74
CA ASP A 89 -4.58 4.61 -19.67
C ASP A 89 -3.67 5.64 -19.02
N VAL A 90 -3.92 6.90 -19.36
CA VAL A 90 -3.38 8.07 -18.66
C VAL A 90 -4.55 8.88 -18.14
N ILE A 91 -4.70 8.90 -16.82
CA ILE A 91 -5.82 9.56 -16.15
C ILE A 91 -5.33 10.73 -15.32
N ARG A 92 -5.88 11.93 -15.57
CA ARG A 92 -5.67 13.15 -14.79
C ARG A 92 -7.00 13.58 -14.19
N ALA A 93 -7.11 13.54 -12.87
CA ALA A 93 -8.37 13.82 -12.18
C ALA A 93 -8.65 15.33 -12.17
N GLY A 94 -7.65 16.14 -11.83
CA GLY A 94 -7.72 17.59 -11.93
C GLY A 94 -7.63 18.23 -10.55
N GLU A 95 -8.37 19.31 -10.32
CA GLU A 95 -8.51 19.83 -8.97
C GLU A 95 -9.82 19.28 -8.39
N GLY A 96 -9.88 18.97 -7.10
CA GLY A 96 -11.11 18.44 -6.52
C GLY A 96 -10.84 17.41 -5.44
N ALA A 97 -11.90 16.79 -4.95
CA ALA A 97 -11.75 15.52 -4.26
C ALA A 97 -12.29 14.47 -5.22
N ASP A 98 -11.37 13.79 -5.90
CA ASP A 98 -11.68 12.95 -7.05
C ASP A 98 -11.64 11.47 -6.69
N ARG A 99 -12.31 10.68 -7.53
CA ARG A 99 -12.27 9.22 -7.45
C ARG A 99 -11.85 8.64 -8.78
N VAL A 100 -10.66 8.06 -8.82
CA VAL A 100 -10.03 7.54 -10.03
C VAL A 100 -9.89 6.03 -9.95
N ARG A 101 -10.32 5.33 -11.00
CA ARG A 101 -10.05 3.91 -11.20
C ARG A 101 -9.34 3.73 -12.55
N GLY A 102 -8.15 3.15 -12.53
CA GLY A 102 -7.43 2.72 -13.73
C GLY A 102 -8.22 1.63 -14.45
N GLY A 103 -8.17 0.41 -13.91
CA GLY A 103 -8.91 -0.72 -14.46
C GLY A 103 -7.95 -1.83 -14.86
N ASP A 104 -8.17 -2.45 -16.01
CA ASP A 104 -7.29 -3.51 -16.51
C ASP A 104 -6.19 -2.90 -17.39
N GLY A 105 -4.93 -3.11 -17.05
CA GLY A 105 -3.76 -2.68 -17.81
C GLY A 105 -2.80 -1.84 -16.96
N ASN A 106 -1.73 -1.35 -17.58
CA ASN A 106 -0.67 -0.65 -16.85
C ASN A 106 -0.90 0.86 -16.92
N ASP A 107 -1.64 1.40 -15.97
CA ASP A 107 -2.17 2.75 -16.04
C ASP A 107 -1.23 3.79 -15.42
N ARG A 108 -1.48 5.06 -15.74
CA ARG A 108 -0.89 6.21 -15.06
C ARG A 108 -1.99 7.08 -14.49
N LEU A 109 -2.12 7.08 -13.17
CA LEU A 109 -3.15 7.80 -12.43
C LEU A 109 -2.54 9.00 -11.73
N PHE A 110 -3.09 10.18 -11.98
CA PHE A 110 -2.71 11.44 -11.34
C PHE A 110 -3.96 12.03 -10.68
N GLY A 111 -3.97 12.14 -9.35
CA GLY A 111 -5.01 12.86 -8.59
C GLY A 111 -4.93 14.35 -8.88
N GLU A 112 -3.71 14.88 -8.92
CA GLU A 112 -3.42 16.30 -9.09
C GLU A 112 -3.76 17.06 -7.80
N GLY A 113 -4.75 17.96 -7.76
CA GLY A 113 -4.97 18.82 -6.60
C GLY A 113 -6.16 18.40 -5.75
N GLY A 114 -5.98 18.22 -4.45
CA GLY A 114 -7.04 18.00 -3.48
C GLY A 114 -7.00 16.59 -2.87
N ASN A 115 -8.11 16.10 -2.35
CA ASN A 115 -8.10 14.87 -1.52
C ASN A 115 -8.73 13.73 -2.31
N ASP A 116 -7.89 12.90 -2.91
CA ASP A 116 -8.30 11.98 -3.95
C ASP A 116 -8.30 10.51 -3.49
N GLU A 117 -9.10 9.70 -4.18
CA GLU A 117 -9.10 8.25 -4.05
C GLU A 117 -8.68 7.61 -5.37
N LEU A 118 -7.46 7.07 -5.41
CA LEU A 118 -6.90 6.43 -6.59
C LEU A 118 -6.88 4.91 -6.39
N PHE A 119 -7.40 4.19 -7.38
CA PHE A 119 -7.42 2.74 -7.44
C PHE A 119 -6.77 2.27 -8.75
N GLY A 120 -5.60 1.62 -8.67
CA GLY A 120 -4.90 1.03 -9.83
C GLY A 120 -5.74 -0.05 -10.49
N SER A 121 -6.05 -1.09 -9.72
CA SER A 121 -6.84 -2.29 -10.11
C SER A 121 -5.95 -3.42 -10.63
N ASP A 122 -6.00 -3.80 -11.91
CA ASP A 122 -5.27 -4.95 -12.42
C ASP A 122 -4.16 -4.47 -13.36
N GLY A 123 -2.89 -4.67 -13.04
CA GLY A 123 -1.76 -4.29 -13.90
C GLY A 123 -0.65 -3.61 -13.12
N ASP A 124 0.49 -3.36 -13.77
CA ASP A 124 1.59 -2.63 -13.13
C ASP A 124 1.37 -1.12 -13.30
N ASP A 125 0.85 -0.45 -12.28
CA ASP A 125 0.38 0.93 -12.35
C ASP A 125 1.41 1.95 -11.85
N TYR A 126 1.28 3.19 -12.33
CA TYR A 126 1.92 4.36 -11.74
C TYR A 126 0.85 5.27 -11.15
N MET A 127 0.97 5.62 -9.87
CA MET A 127 -0.01 6.43 -9.15
C MET A 127 0.70 7.59 -8.43
N ASP A 128 0.21 8.80 -8.66
CA ASP A 128 0.64 10.03 -7.99
C ASP A 128 -0.60 10.75 -7.46
N GLY A 129 -0.76 10.82 -6.13
CA GLY A 129 -1.88 11.52 -5.50
C GLY A 129 -1.82 13.01 -5.81
N GLY A 130 -0.69 13.63 -5.50
CA GLY A 130 -0.46 15.05 -5.67
C GLY A 130 -0.63 15.78 -4.33
N PRO A 131 -0.90 17.10 -4.32
CA PRO A 131 -1.13 17.80 -3.07
C PRO A 131 -2.51 17.53 -2.47
N GLY A 132 -2.56 17.09 -1.21
CA GLY A 132 -3.77 16.90 -0.42
C GLY A 132 -3.70 15.61 0.39
N ASP A 133 -4.75 15.27 1.14
CA ASP A 133 -4.74 14.02 1.92
C ASP A 133 -5.38 12.91 1.08
N ASP A 134 -4.54 12.11 0.42
CA ASP A 134 -4.94 11.15 -0.60
C ASP A 134 -5.03 9.72 -0.08
N VAL A 135 -5.75 8.89 -0.84
CA VAL A 135 -5.80 7.45 -0.61
C VAL A 135 -5.48 6.69 -1.88
N LEU A 136 -4.37 5.96 -1.85
CA LEU A 136 -3.84 5.22 -2.98
C LEU A 136 -3.88 3.71 -2.71
N TRP A 137 -4.58 2.99 -3.58
CA TRP A 137 -4.62 1.52 -3.60
C TRP A 137 -4.15 0.99 -4.94
N GLY A 138 -2.95 0.42 -4.98
CA GLY A 138 -2.39 -0.22 -6.18
C GLY A 138 -3.26 -1.40 -6.66
N GLN A 139 -3.53 -2.33 -5.73
CA GLN A 139 -4.29 -3.57 -5.96
C GLN A 139 -3.41 -4.67 -6.56
N ASP A 140 -3.73 -5.20 -7.74
CA ASP A 140 -3.06 -6.37 -8.30
C ASP A 140 -1.99 -5.91 -9.30
N GLY A 141 -0.71 -6.16 -9.02
CA GLY A 141 0.38 -5.79 -9.94
C GLY A 141 1.57 -5.20 -9.20
N ASN A 142 2.65 -4.88 -9.90
CA ASN A 142 3.83 -4.26 -9.29
C ASN A 142 3.74 -2.75 -9.50
N ASP A 143 3.19 -2.07 -8.53
CA ASP A 143 2.80 -0.68 -8.68
C ASP A 143 3.92 0.26 -8.24
N THR A 144 3.92 1.47 -8.78
CA THR A 144 4.73 2.58 -8.29
C THR A 144 3.81 3.66 -7.74
N LEU A 145 3.82 3.85 -6.42
CA LEU A 145 2.89 4.75 -5.73
C LEU A 145 3.65 5.89 -5.06
N ARG A 146 3.15 7.10 -5.26
CA ARG A 146 3.58 8.34 -4.60
C ARG A 146 2.34 9.05 -4.08
N GLY A 147 2.26 9.26 -2.77
CA GLY A 147 1.18 10.04 -2.18
C GLY A 147 1.29 11.50 -2.63
N GLY A 148 2.41 12.14 -2.29
CA GLY A 148 2.68 13.53 -2.63
C GLY A 148 2.76 14.35 -1.35
N PRO A 149 2.60 15.68 -1.42
CA PRO A 149 2.48 16.51 -0.23
C PRO A 149 1.11 16.32 0.44
N GLY A 150 1.09 15.89 1.70
CA GLY A 150 -0.16 15.57 2.38
C GLY A 150 0.00 14.59 3.53
N ALA A 151 -1.12 14.18 4.13
CA ALA A 151 -1.17 13.00 4.98
C ALA A 151 -1.87 11.86 4.25
N ASP A 152 -1.10 11.04 3.54
CA ASP A 152 -1.65 10.06 2.63
C ASP A 152 -1.85 8.68 3.28
N THR A 153 -2.78 7.91 2.74
CA THR A 153 -2.93 6.48 3.05
C THR A 153 -2.59 5.66 1.82
N ILE A 154 -1.49 4.92 1.88
CA ILE A 154 -0.92 4.22 0.72
C ILE A 154 -0.88 2.71 0.99
N SER A 155 -1.32 1.93 0.00
CA SER A 155 -1.31 0.46 0.05
C SER A 155 -1.14 -0.12 -1.34
N GLY A 156 -0.07 -0.86 -1.58
CA GLY A 156 0.12 -1.61 -2.83
C GLY A 156 -0.77 -2.86 -2.92
N ILE A 157 -1.05 -3.49 -1.77
CA ILE A 157 -1.90 -4.68 -1.61
C ILE A 157 -1.24 -5.96 -2.14
N MET A 158 -1.14 -6.15 -3.45
CA MET A 158 -0.66 -7.38 -4.05
C MET A 158 0.36 -7.12 -5.14
N GLY A 159 1.61 -7.43 -4.86
CA GLY A 159 2.66 -7.40 -5.85
C GLY A 159 3.99 -7.07 -5.20
N ALA A 160 4.96 -6.67 -6.01
CA ALA A 160 6.19 -6.08 -5.52
C ALA A 160 6.16 -4.57 -5.81
N ASP A 161 5.66 -3.83 -4.83
CA ASP A 161 5.34 -2.42 -5.03
C ASP A 161 6.52 -1.52 -4.69
N THR A 162 6.60 -0.39 -5.38
CA THR A 162 7.60 0.65 -5.15
C THR A 162 6.92 1.91 -4.65
N PHE A 163 7.26 2.31 -3.44
CA PHE A 163 6.72 3.52 -2.84
C PHE A 163 7.74 4.65 -2.86
N VAL A 164 7.41 5.77 -3.48
CA VAL A 164 8.37 6.83 -3.80
C VAL A 164 8.09 8.06 -2.97
N TRP A 165 9.14 8.60 -2.34
CA TRP A 165 9.11 9.97 -1.80
C TRP A 165 10.13 10.86 -2.51
N LEU A 166 9.67 12.04 -2.90
CA LEU A 166 10.47 13.12 -3.45
C LEU A 166 10.64 14.25 -2.42
N PRO A 167 11.65 15.13 -2.58
CA PRO A 167 11.90 16.22 -1.63
C PRO A 167 10.71 17.15 -1.33
N GLY A 168 9.76 17.27 -2.26
CA GLY A 168 8.54 18.08 -2.08
C GLY A 168 7.45 17.40 -1.24
N ASP A 169 7.56 16.10 -0.97
CA ASP A 169 6.49 15.29 -0.37
C ASP A 169 6.51 15.33 1.16
N LEU A 170 7.53 15.96 1.77
CA LEU A 170 7.65 16.09 3.23
C LEU A 170 6.78 17.22 3.82
N GLU A 171 5.98 17.88 2.99
CA GLU A 171 5.04 18.93 3.40
C GLU A 171 3.65 18.33 3.64
N GLY A 172 2.88 18.88 4.59
CA GLY A 172 1.44 18.60 4.68
C GLY A 172 1.02 17.49 5.64
N GLY A 173 1.87 16.51 5.98
CA GLY A 173 1.44 15.42 6.84
C GLY A 173 2.47 14.31 7.04
N VAL A 174 1.99 13.18 7.58
CA VAL A 174 2.76 11.95 7.72
C VAL A 174 1.93 10.83 7.13
N ASP A 175 2.51 10.12 6.18
CA ASP A 175 1.80 9.08 5.46
C ASP A 175 1.62 7.83 6.31
N VAL A 176 0.64 7.03 5.92
CA VAL A 176 0.33 5.75 6.55
C VAL A 176 0.44 4.64 5.53
N PHE A 177 1.30 3.66 5.84
CA PHE A 177 1.39 2.40 5.11
C PHE A 177 0.48 1.33 5.68
N ASP A 178 -0.43 0.82 4.85
CA ASP A 178 -1.14 -0.44 5.13
C ASP A 178 -0.72 -1.51 4.14
N GLY A 179 -0.29 -2.67 4.64
CA GLY A 179 0.05 -3.83 3.80
C GLY A 179 1.49 -3.95 3.31
N PHE A 180 2.45 -3.14 3.79
CA PHE A 180 3.86 -3.26 3.42
C PHE A 180 4.41 -4.67 3.73
N ASP A 181 4.85 -5.39 2.71
CA ASP A 181 5.30 -6.77 2.81
C ASP A 181 6.82 -6.94 2.54
N ALA A 182 7.28 -8.14 2.15
CA ALA A 182 8.70 -8.43 1.95
C ALA A 182 9.18 -8.23 0.50
N SER A 183 8.26 -8.12 -0.45
CA SER A 183 8.50 -7.83 -1.87
C SER A 183 8.59 -6.33 -2.13
N ASP A 184 7.94 -5.54 -1.29
CA ASP A 184 7.87 -4.09 -1.44
C ASP A 184 9.20 -3.37 -1.20
N VAL A 185 9.32 -2.23 -1.86
CA VAL A 185 10.49 -1.34 -1.81
C VAL A 185 10.04 0.09 -1.52
N ILE A 186 10.73 0.77 -0.61
CA ILE A 186 10.61 2.21 -0.40
C ILE A 186 11.77 2.90 -1.10
N ASP A 187 11.46 3.75 -2.07
CA ASP A 187 12.41 4.58 -2.79
C ASP A 187 12.52 5.98 -2.15
N VAL A 188 13.63 6.19 -1.45
CA VAL A 188 14.03 7.47 -0.86
C VAL A 188 15.29 8.02 -1.54
N SER A 189 15.63 7.49 -2.72
CA SER A 189 16.87 7.83 -3.42
C SER A 189 16.95 9.33 -3.74
N ALA A 190 15.82 9.93 -4.12
CA ALA A 190 15.73 11.37 -4.39
C ALA A 190 15.93 12.21 -3.12
N LEU A 191 15.32 11.81 -2.00
CA LEU A 191 15.50 12.48 -0.71
C LEU A 191 16.96 12.44 -0.24
N LEU A 192 17.59 11.27 -0.34
CA LEU A 192 18.99 11.10 0.05
C LEU A 192 19.94 11.88 -0.87
N ALA A 193 19.65 11.94 -2.16
CA ALA A 193 20.42 12.73 -3.11
C ALA A 193 20.37 14.23 -2.76
N GLU A 194 19.19 14.76 -2.43
CA GLU A 194 19.00 16.15 -2.00
C GLU A 194 19.74 16.44 -0.69
N ALA A 195 19.71 15.49 0.25
CA ALA A 195 20.47 15.57 1.50
C ALA A 195 22.00 15.44 1.31
N GLY A 196 22.48 15.19 0.09
CA GLY A 196 23.91 15.07 -0.21
C GLY A 196 24.52 13.74 0.24
N TYR A 197 23.72 12.69 0.41
CA TYR A 197 24.19 11.37 0.82
C TYR A 197 25.12 10.74 -0.24
N GLN A 198 26.30 10.30 0.19
CA GLN A 198 27.32 9.62 -0.65
C GLN A 198 27.76 8.27 -0.04
N GLY A 199 27.07 7.79 0.99
CA GLY A 199 27.41 6.58 1.73
C GLY A 199 27.14 5.29 0.94
N ASP A 200 27.68 4.17 1.42
CA ASP A 200 27.64 2.87 0.74
C ASP A 200 26.32 2.10 0.93
N GLY A 201 25.37 2.65 1.68
CA GLY A 201 24.09 2.02 2.00
C GLY A 201 24.13 1.21 3.30
N SER A 202 25.28 1.18 3.99
CA SER A 202 25.35 0.57 5.33
C SER A 202 24.57 1.39 6.35
N ALA A 203 24.04 0.71 7.38
CA ALA A 203 23.36 1.37 8.50
C ALA A 203 24.20 2.49 9.12
N GLU A 204 25.52 2.28 9.24
CA GLU A 204 26.45 3.29 9.76
C GLU A 204 26.53 4.54 8.88
N SER A 205 26.49 4.37 7.56
CA SER A 205 26.49 5.51 6.62
C SER A 205 25.14 6.25 6.58
N LEU A 206 24.03 5.54 6.86
CA LEU A 206 22.67 6.08 6.82
C LEU A 206 22.20 6.66 8.15
N LYS A 207 22.87 6.42 9.27
CA LYS A 207 22.39 6.78 10.62
C LYS A 207 22.07 8.27 10.84
N ASN A 208 22.65 9.16 10.04
CA ASN A 208 22.38 10.60 10.10
C ASN A 208 21.25 11.04 9.14
N TYR A 209 20.73 10.13 8.34
CA TYR A 209 19.75 10.37 7.29
C TYR A 209 18.46 9.59 7.53
N LEU A 210 18.53 8.33 7.94
CA LEU A 210 17.36 7.47 8.14
C LEU A 210 17.41 6.76 9.49
N ARG A 211 16.25 6.61 10.11
CA ARG A 211 16.08 5.77 11.30
C ARG A 211 14.65 5.25 11.41
N ALA A 212 14.49 4.13 12.10
CA ALA A 212 13.16 3.73 12.59
C ALA A 212 12.93 4.25 14.01
N ASN A 213 11.71 4.73 14.27
CA ASN A 213 11.24 5.12 15.58
C ASN A 213 9.87 4.48 15.85
N GLY A 214 9.87 3.35 16.56
CA GLY A 214 8.66 2.56 16.77
C GLY A 214 8.15 1.97 15.46
N ASN A 215 7.00 2.44 14.98
CA ASN A 215 6.41 2.06 13.70
C ASN A 215 6.57 3.13 12.61
N ALA A 216 7.40 4.15 12.83
CA ALA A 216 7.69 5.17 11.84
C ALA A 216 9.08 4.96 11.22
N LEU A 217 9.19 5.22 9.91
CA LEU A 217 10.45 5.52 9.26
C LEU A 217 10.61 7.04 9.23
N GLU A 218 11.73 7.53 9.73
CA GLU A 218 12.05 8.95 9.80
C GLU A 218 13.27 9.25 8.92
N ILE A 219 13.24 10.43 8.31
CA ILE A 219 14.34 10.97 7.50
C ILE A 219 14.85 12.29 8.07
N ASP A 220 16.16 12.51 8.09
CA ASP A 220 16.77 13.81 8.29
C ASP A 220 17.28 14.35 6.93
N PRO A 221 16.53 15.26 6.28
CA PRO A 221 16.90 15.80 4.97
C PRO A 221 18.14 16.71 5.02
N SER A 222 18.59 17.12 6.21
CA SER A 222 19.82 17.91 6.37
C SER A 222 21.09 17.04 6.46
N GLY A 223 20.93 15.75 6.74
CA GLY A 223 22.03 14.81 6.98
C GLY A 223 22.84 15.09 8.25
N THR A 224 22.36 15.96 9.14
CA THR A 224 23.07 16.32 10.39
C THR A 224 22.87 15.29 11.50
N GLY A 225 21.79 14.52 11.46
CA GLY A 225 21.38 13.57 12.50
C GLY A 225 20.58 14.21 13.64
N GLU A 226 20.12 15.45 13.49
CA GLU A 226 19.38 16.21 14.51
C GLU A 226 17.97 16.64 14.06
N GLY A 227 17.67 16.57 12.76
CA GLY A 227 16.48 17.14 12.14
C GLY A 227 15.50 16.12 11.56
N PHE A 228 15.33 14.97 12.23
CA PHE A 228 14.46 13.90 11.73
C PHE A 228 12.98 14.31 11.65
N VAL A 229 12.39 14.03 10.50
CA VAL A 229 10.97 14.17 10.16
C VAL A 229 10.42 12.78 9.90
N GLU A 230 9.19 12.53 10.35
CA GLU A 230 8.50 11.28 10.03
C GLU A 230 8.11 11.27 8.56
N LEU A 231 8.60 10.27 7.84
CA LEU A 231 8.25 10.03 6.44
C LEU A 231 6.92 9.29 6.38
N VAL A 232 6.87 8.14 7.06
CA VAL A 232 5.73 7.22 6.96
C VAL A 232 5.60 6.39 8.23
N ARG A 233 4.34 6.15 8.61
CA ARG A 233 3.96 5.24 9.71
C ARG A 233 3.41 3.95 9.14
N PHE A 234 4.01 2.84 9.53
CA PHE A 234 3.53 1.51 9.17
C PHE A 234 2.43 1.07 10.15
N VAL A 235 1.33 0.56 9.60
CA VAL A 235 0.28 -0.10 10.38
C VAL A 235 0.82 -1.33 11.10
N THR A 236 1.78 -2.03 10.50
CA THR A 236 2.55 -3.13 11.11
C THR A 236 3.99 -2.69 11.39
N PRO A 237 4.52 -2.87 12.61
CA PRO A 237 5.89 -2.45 12.92
C PRO A 237 6.92 -3.08 11.99
N VAL A 238 7.82 -2.26 11.46
CA VAL A 238 8.96 -2.68 10.64
C VAL A 238 10.27 -2.38 11.37
N ASN A 239 11.33 -3.14 11.06
CA ASN A 239 12.66 -2.92 11.61
C ASN A 239 13.58 -2.36 10.52
N PHE A 240 14.24 -1.23 10.80
CA PHE A 240 15.13 -0.57 9.84
C PHE A 240 16.28 -1.46 9.36
N GLU A 241 16.92 -2.21 10.26
CA GLU A 241 18.00 -3.14 9.91
C GLU A 241 17.48 -4.30 9.05
N GLU A 242 16.23 -4.72 9.26
CA GLU A 242 15.59 -5.73 8.42
C GLU A 242 15.30 -5.20 7.02
N LEU A 243 14.79 -3.95 6.90
CA LEU A 243 14.59 -3.30 5.61
C LEU A 243 15.90 -3.20 4.83
N LEU A 244 16.99 -2.79 5.48
CA LEU A 244 18.32 -2.74 4.87
C LEU A 244 18.82 -4.13 4.46
N ALA A 245 18.72 -5.12 5.35
CA ALA A 245 19.21 -6.47 5.09
C ALA A 245 18.45 -7.16 3.95
N LYS A 246 17.17 -6.85 3.79
CA LYS A 246 16.32 -7.37 2.70
C LYS A 246 16.39 -6.55 1.41
N GLY A 247 17.04 -5.37 1.42
CA GLY A 247 17.12 -4.50 0.25
C GLY A 247 15.79 -3.80 -0.08
N GLN A 248 14.92 -3.62 0.91
CA GLN A 248 13.61 -2.97 0.76
C GLN A 248 13.68 -1.44 0.81
N LEU A 249 14.89 -0.88 0.86
CA LEU A 249 15.12 0.54 0.68
C LEU A 249 15.94 0.74 -0.59
N LYS A 250 15.37 1.47 -1.55
CA LYS A 250 16.11 1.98 -2.70
C LYS A 250 16.71 3.33 -2.33
N LEU A 251 18.04 3.34 -2.22
CA LEU A 251 18.82 4.45 -1.67
C LEU A 251 19.51 5.29 -2.73
N ARG A 252 19.52 4.85 -3.98
CA ARG A 252 20.19 5.51 -5.11
C ARG A 252 19.35 5.38 -6.40
N PRO A 253 19.47 6.35 -7.32
CA PRO A 253 18.80 6.30 -8.63
C PRO A 253 19.18 5.06 -9.44
#